data_AF-A0A4P9JAU3-F1
#
_entry.id   AF-A0A4P9JAU3-F1
#
_cell.length_a   1.000
_cell.length_b   1.000
_cell.length_c   1.000
_cell.angle_alpha   90.00
_cell.angle_beta   90.00
_cell.angle_gamma   90.00
#
_symmetry.space_group_name_H-M   'P 1'
#
loop_
_entity.id
_entity.type
_entity.pdbx_description
1 polymer ?
#
loop_
_entity_poly.entity_id
_entity_poly.type
_entity_poly.pdbx_seq_one_letter_code
_entity_poly.pdbx_strand_id
1 'polypeptide(L)'
;MSGGESWRPARETRAQRRWRPGQPKRARSVRATFCSSVLVMEAIVLVFFGLGVYNLNRGDAMAPWALGLALLLALVAVLDCALVTRPLGIAIGWAIQVALVAGMFLEYTMVIVAAGFGLAWWYAVTKGGELDRVNRARAAAEARWRAEHPEQA
;
A
#
# COMPACT_ATOMS: atom_id res chain seq x y z
N MET A 1 1.88 43.97 16.29
CA MET A 1 2.92 43.80 15.24
C MET A 1 2.56 42.56 14.43
N SER A 2 1.73 42.72 13.39
CA SER A 2 1.31 41.61 12.52
C SER A 2 2.38 41.40 11.44
N GLY A 3 3.27 40.43 11.65
CA GLY A 3 4.29 40.03 10.69
C GLY A 3 3.68 39.32 9.49
N GLY A 4 3.29 40.09 8.47
CA GLY A 4 3.01 39.58 7.13
C GLY A 4 4.32 39.36 6.38
N GLU A 5 4.95 38.22 6.63
CA GLU A 5 6.19 37.80 5.96
C GLU A 5 5.91 37.54 4.46
N SER A 6 6.65 38.19 3.56
CA SER A 6 6.41 38.15 2.10
C SER A 6 6.58 36.76 1.46
N TRP A 7 7.25 35.83 2.15
CA TRP A 7 7.42 34.45 1.67
C TRP A 7 6.25 33.53 2.05
N ARG A 8 5.34 33.94 2.95
CA ARG A 8 4.22 33.09 3.38
C ARG A 8 3.16 33.03 2.29
N PRO A 9 2.70 31.83 1.89
CA PRO A 9 1.66 31.70 0.87
C PRO A 9 0.34 32.34 1.34
N ALA A 10 -0.35 33.04 0.44
CA ALA A 10 -1.59 33.78 0.74
C ALA A 10 -2.74 32.92 1.31
N ARG A 11 -2.66 31.58 1.16
CA ARG A 11 -3.58 30.62 1.77
C ARG A 11 -2.82 29.47 2.39
N GLU A 12 -2.66 29.50 3.71
CA GLU A 12 -2.19 28.35 4.47
C GLU A 12 -3.28 27.26 4.53
N THR A 13 -2.93 26.04 4.12
CA THR A 13 -3.78 24.85 4.28
C THR A 13 -4.08 24.59 5.76
N ARG A 14 -5.18 23.90 6.09
CA ARG A 14 -5.51 23.58 7.50
C ARG A 14 -4.39 22.83 8.23
N ALA A 15 -3.60 22.04 7.50
CA ALA A 15 -2.43 21.34 8.04
C ALA A 15 -1.28 22.31 8.34
N GLN A 16 -0.99 23.27 7.46
CA GLN A 16 0.03 24.30 7.67
C GLN A 16 -0.31 25.18 8.88
N ARG A 17 -1.58 25.56 9.04
CA ARG A 17 -2.04 26.36 10.21
C ARG A 17 -1.89 25.63 11.55
N ARG A 18 -1.93 24.30 11.56
CA ARG A 18 -1.81 23.47 12.77
C ARG A 18 -0.39 23.04 13.08
N TRP A 19 0.55 23.30 12.17
CA TRP A 19 1.94 22.92 12.35
C TRP A 19 2.59 23.81 13.41
N ARG A 20 3.39 23.20 14.30
CA ARG A 20 4.17 23.89 15.32
C ARG A 20 5.65 23.54 15.16
N PRO A 21 6.59 24.50 15.30
CA PRO A 21 8.02 24.20 15.35
C PRO A 21 8.30 23.16 16.45
N GLY A 22 9.12 22.15 16.14
CA GLY A 22 9.41 21.05 17.06
C GLY A 22 8.36 19.93 17.14
N GLN A 23 7.27 20.00 16.36
CA GLN A 23 6.27 18.92 16.35
C GLN A 23 6.88 17.62 15.78
N PRO A 24 6.84 16.49 16.51
CA PRO A 24 7.42 15.24 16.04
C PRO A 24 6.69 14.74 14.79
N LYS A 25 7.46 14.28 13.78
CA LYS A 25 6.90 13.73 12.55
C LYS A 25 6.10 12.46 12.87
N ARG A 26 4.90 12.31 12.27
CA ARG A 26 4.15 11.05 12.34
C ARG A 26 4.96 9.94 11.69
N ALA A 27 5.25 8.88 12.45
CA ALA A 27 5.87 7.68 11.92
C ALA A 27 4.96 7.06 10.84
N ARG A 28 5.55 6.69 9.70
CA ARG A 28 4.84 6.01 8.61
C ARG A 28 4.59 4.56 9.02
N SER A 29 3.42 4.00 8.67
CA SER A 29 3.12 2.58 8.90
C SER A 29 4.03 1.70 8.04
N VAL A 30 4.73 0.76 8.69
CA VAL A 30 5.60 -0.22 8.04
C VAL A 30 4.75 -1.17 7.23
N ARG A 31 3.65 -1.66 7.81
CA ARG A 31 2.68 -2.52 7.12
C ARG A 31 2.18 -1.88 5.84
N ALA A 32 1.75 -0.61 5.91
CA ALA A 32 1.23 0.09 4.75
C ALA A 32 2.28 0.21 3.64
N THR A 33 3.53 0.49 4.00
CA THR A 33 4.63 0.59 3.04
C THR A 33 4.87 -0.74 2.34
N PHE A 34 5.06 -1.84 3.09
CA PHE A 34 5.29 -3.16 2.50
C PHE A 34 4.11 -3.63 1.64
N CYS A 35 2.88 -3.52 2.15
CA CYS A 35 1.71 -3.96 1.38
C CYS A 35 1.52 -3.12 0.11
N SER A 36 1.75 -1.81 0.17
CA SER A 36 1.70 -0.95 -1.04
C SER A 36 2.76 -1.32 -2.07
N SER A 37 3.98 -1.66 -1.64
CA SER A 37 5.04 -2.11 -2.55
C SER A 37 4.69 -3.42 -3.25
N VAL A 38 4.10 -4.37 -2.50
CA VAL A 38 3.59 -5.63 -3.06
C VAL A 38 2.49 -5.37 -4.08
N LEU A 39 1.44 -4.63 -3.72
CA LEU A 39 0.30 -4.33 -4.61
C LEU A 39 0.71 -3.60 -5.89
N VAL A 40 1.62 -2.63 -5.81
CA VAL A 40 2.09 -1.90 -7.00
C VAL A 40 2.85 -2.83 -7.94
N MET A 41 3.69 -3.72 -7.40
CA MET A 41 4.40 -4.69 -8.23
C MET A 41 3.45 -5.72 -8.85
N GLU A 42 2.43 -6.17 -8.10
CA GLU A 42 1.38 -7.04 -8.62
C GLU A 42 0.58 -6.39 -9.73
N ALA A 43 0.24 -5.10 -9.60
CA ALA A 43 -0.47 -4.37 -10.64
C ALA A 43 0.28 -4.44 -11.97
N ILE A 44 1.60 -4.23 -11.95
CA ILE A 44 2.46 -4.32 -13.15
C ILE A 44 2.44 -5.75 -13.72
N VAL A 45 2.60 -6.75 -12.85
CA VAL A 45 2.57 -8.17 -13.24
C VAL A 45 1.23 -8.57 -13.86
N LEU A 46 0.12 -8.10 -13.29
CA LEU A 46 -1.23 -8.36 -13.80
C LEU A 46 -1.42 -7.77 -15.20
N VAL A 47 -0.91 -6.56 -15.47
CA VAL A 47 -0.94 -5.98 -16.83
C VAL A 47 -0.18 -6.88 -17.82
N PHE A 48 1.03 -7.31 -17.49
CA PHE A 48 1.82 -8.18 -18.36
C PHE A 48 1.19 -9.57 -18.54
N PHE A 49 0.63 -10.13 -17.48
CA PHE A 49 -0.09 -11.39 -17.52
C PHE A 49 -1.30 -11.30 -18.46
N GLY A 50 -2.13 -10.27 -18.31
CA GLY A 50 -3.29 -10.04 -19.19
C GLY A 50 -2.88 -9.88 -20.66
N LEU A 51 -1.80 -9.13 -20.92
CA LEU A 51 -1.28 -8.97 -22.27
C LEU A 51 -0.71 -10.28 -22.85
N GLY A 52 -0.02 -11.07 -22.02
CA GLY A 52 0.51 -12.38 -22.38
C GLY A 52 -0.61 -13.36 -22.76
N VAL A 53 -1.62 -13.50 -21.90
CA VAL A 53 -2.81 -14.33 -22.14
C VAL A 53 -3.53 -13.89 -23.42
N TYR A 54 -3.74 -12.59 -23.60
CA TYR A 54 -4.36 -12.06 -24.81
C TYR A 54 -3.56 -12.39 -26.08
N ASN A 55 -2.24 -12.24 -26.02
CA ASN A 55 -1.36 -12.47 -27.16
C ASN A 55 -1.32 -13.97 -27.56
N LEU A 56 -1.31 -14.86 -26.57
CA LEU A 56 -1.31 -16.31 -26.79
C LEU A 56 -2.66 -16.80 -27.34
N ASN A 57 -3.77 -16.13 -27.02
CA ASN A 57 -5.13 -16.57 -27.34
C ASN A 57 -5.89 -15.62 -28.28
N ARG A 58 -5.22 -14.91 -29.20
CA ARG A 58 -5.87 -13.89 -30.07
C ARG A 58 -7.07 -14.39 -30.89
N GLY A 59 -7.17 -15.68 -31.13
CA GLY A 59 -8.30 -16.29 -31.84
C GLY A 59 -9.50 -16.65 -30.96
N ASP A 60 -9.36 -16.55 -29.64
CA ASP A 60 -10.40 -16.87 -28.66
C ASP A 60 -11.23 -15.63 -28.30
N ALA A 61 -12.56 -15.76 -28.34
CA ALA A 61 -13.49 -14.73 -27.91
C ALA A 61 -13.34 -14.37 -26.42
N MET A 62 -12.75 -15.25 -25.60
CA MET A 62 -12.50 -15.01 -24.17
C MET A 62 -11.25 -14.18 -23.90
N ALA A 63 -10.32 -14.05 -24.86
CA ALA A 63 -9.05 -13.37 -24.65
C ALA A 63 -9.19 -11.88 -24.27
N PRO A 64 -10.07 -11.07 -24.90
CA PRO A 64 -10.28 -9.68 -24.50
C PRO A 64 -10.84 -9.55 -23.07
N TRP A 65 -11.68 -10.50 -22.64
CA TRP A 65 -12.24 -10.51 -21.29
C TRP A 65 -11.18 -10.83 -20.24
N ALA A 66 -10.28 -11.78 -20.52
CA ALA A 66 -9.15 -12.09 -19.63
C ALA A 66 -8.24 -10.86 -19.46
N LEU A 67 -7.94 -10.14 -20.54
CA LEU A 67 -7.18 -8.88 -20.48
C LEU A 67 -7.92 -7.82 -19.66
N GLY A 68 -9.22 -7.62 -19.92
CA GLY A 68 -10.05 -6.67 -19.17
C GLY A 68 -10.08 -6.96 -17.67
N LEU A 69 -10.22 -8.23 -17.29
CA LEU A 69 -10.17 -8.67 -15.89
C LEU A 69 -8.80 -8.40 -15.26
N ALA A 70 -7.71 -8.72 -15.96
CA ALA A 70 -6.35 -8.48 -15.45
C ALA A 70 -6.07 -6.99 -15.25
N LEU A 71 -6.50 -6.12 -16.18
CA LEU A 71 -6.39 -4.67 -16.05
C LEU A 71 -7.26 -4.11 -14.91
N LEU A 72 -8.46 -4.65 -14.72
CA LEU A 72 -9.32 -4.30 -13.61
C LEU A 72 -8.67 -4.65 -12.27
N LEU A 73 -8.11 -5.85 -12.14
CA LEU A 73 -7.40 -6.28 -10.93
C LEU A 73 -6.16 -5.40 -10.68
N ALA A 74 -5.41 -5.02 -11.72
CA ALA A 74 -4.28 -4.10 -11.59
C ALA A 74 -4.72 -2.73 -11.07
N LEU A 75 -5.81 -2.19 -11.60
CA LEU A 75 -6.39 -0.94 -11.11
C LEU A 75 -6.83 -1.05 -9.65
N VAL A 76 -7.51 -2.14 -9.28
CA VAL A 76 -7.93 -2.41 -7.90
C VAL A 76 -6.72 -2.47 -6.97
N ALA A 77 -5.63 -3.14 -7.37
CA ALA A 77 -4.41 -3.21 -6.57
C ALA A 77 -3.80 -1.82 -6.30
N VAL A 78 -3.78 -0.94 -7.31
CA VAL A 78 -3.30 0.44 -7.15
C VAL A 78 -4.21 1.25 -6.22
N LEU A 79 -5.54 1.13 -6.38
CA LEU A 79 -6.49 1.83 -5.52
C LEU A 79 -6.45 1.32 -4.07
N ASP A 80 -6.18 0.03 -3.88
CA ASP A 80 -6.11 -0.60 -2.57
C ASP A 80 -4.90 -0.11 -1.75
N CYS A 81 -3.87 0.46 -2.38
CA CYS A 81 -2.76 1.10 -1.68
C CYS A 81 -3.23 2.21 -0.71
N ALA A 82 -4.34 2.88 -0.99
CA ALA A 82 -4.94 3.87 -0.08
C ALA A 82 -5.73 3.23 1.08
N LEU A 83 -6.20 1.99 0.90
CA LEU A 83 -7.10 1.28 1.82
C LEU A 83 -6.39 0.22 2.67
N VAL A 84 -5.16 -0.15 2.34
CA VAL A 84 -4.40 -1.22 3.00
C VAL A 84 -4.11 -1.01 4.49
N THR A 85 -4.33 0.21 4.98
CA THR A 85 -4.28 0.51 6.43
C THR A 85 -5.53 0.01 7.17
N ARG A 86 -6.64 -0.23 6.45
CA ARG A 86 -7.92 -0.72 6.96
C ARG A 86 -8.08 -2.23 6.74
N PRO A 87 -8.91 -2.92 7.54
CA PRO A 87 -9.15 -4.36 7.36
C PRO A 87 -9.72 -4.69 5.98
N LEU A 88 -10.50 -3.78 5.40
CA LEU A 88 -11.05 -3.95 4.05
C LEU A 88 -9.95 -4.07 2.99
N GLY A 89 -8.89 -3.25 3.05
CA GLY A 89 -7.82 -3.35 2.06
C GLY A 89 -7.02 -4.63 2.20
N ILE A 90 -6.85 -5.14 3.42
CA ILE A 90 -6.23 -6.45 3.63
C ILE A 90 -7.06 -7.57 2.99
N ALA A 91 -8.39 -7.49 3.10
CA ALA A 91 -9.28 -8.46 2.45
C ALA A 91 -9.24 -8.37 0.92
N ILE A 92 -9.19 -7.15 0.36
CA ILE A 92 -9.04 -6.93 -1.09
C ILE A 92 -7.72 -7.52 -1.60
N GLY A 93 -6.61 -7.25 -0.92
CA GLY A 93 -5.33 -7.84 -1.32
C GLY A 93 -5.31 -9.37 -1.25
N TRP A 94 -5.96 -10.00 -0.26
CA TRP A 94 -6.16 -11.46 -0.28
C TRP A 94 -6.99 -11.94 -1.46
N ALA A 95 -8.02 -11.19 -1.87
CA ALA A 95 -8.79 -11.52 -3.07
C ALA A 95 -7.92 -11.44 -4.34
N ILE A 96 -7.01 -10.46 -4.42
CA ILE A 96 -6.01 -10.37 -5.50
C ILE A 96 -5.07 -11.59 -5.47
N GLN A 97 -4.60 -12.03 -4.29
CA GLN A 97 -3.78 -13.25 -4.18
C GLN A 97 -4.50 -14.48 -4.74
N VAL A 98 -5.78 -14.66 -4.40
CA VAL A 98 -6.58 -15.77 -4.93
C VAL A 98 -6.72 -15.67 -6.45
N ALA A 99 -6.88 -14.46 -6.99
CA ALA A 99 -6.93 -14.25 -8.43
C ALA A 99 -5.60 -14.58 -9.12
N LEU A 100 -4.45 -14.23 -8.52
CA LEU A 100 -3.13 -14.61 -9.03
C LEU A 100 -2.93 -16.13 -9.02
N VAL A 101 -3.35 -16.81 -7.95
CA VAL A 101 -3.32 -18.27 -7.88
C VAL A 101 -4.22 -18.86 -8.96
N ALA A 102 -5.42 -18.33 -9.18
CA ALA A 102 -6.29 -18.78 -10.27
C ALA A 102 -5.65 -18.56 -11.66
N GLY A 103 -4.81 -17.54 -11.81
CA GLY A 103 -4.03 -17.28 -13.03
C GLY A 103 -3.11 -18.44 -13.43
N MET A 104 -2.70 -19.31 -12.50
CA MET A 104 -1.87 -20.49 -12.81
C MET A 104 -2.56 -21.52 -13.71
N PHE A 105 -3.90 -21.52 -13.74
CA PHE A 105 -4.66 -22.39 -14.62
C PHE A 105 -4.68 -21.89 -16.07
N LEU A 106 -4.46 -20.60 -16.28
CA LEU A 106 -4.34 -20.01 -17.61
C LEU A 106 -2.90 -20.12 -18.13
N GLU A 107 -1.92 -19.91 -17.25
CA GLU A 107 -0.51 -19.87 -17.60
C GLU A 107 0.34 -20.44 -16.46
N TYR A 108 1.00 -21.57 -16.69
CA TYR A 108 1.71 -22.32 -15.65
C TYR A 108 2.86 -21.51 -15.01
N THR A 109 3.48 -20.58 -15.75
CA THR A 109 4.54 -19.73 -15.21
C THR A 109 4.08 -18.81 -14.06
N MET A 110 2.76 -18.60 -13.90
CA MET A 110 2.20 -17.86 -12.77
C MET A 110 2.35 -18.56 -11.41
N VAL A 111 2.72 -19.84 -11.35
CA VAL A 111 2.95 -20.54 -10.08
C VAL A 111 4.03 -19.85 -9.24
N ILE A 112 5.15 -19.46 -9.87
CA ILE A 112 6.26 -18.80 -9.16
C ILE A 112 5.83 -17.41 -8.69
N VAL A 113 5.11 -16.68 -9.54
CA VAL A 113 4.57 -15.35 -9.25
C VAL A 113 3.60 -15.41 -8.08
N ALA A 114 2.56 -16.24 -8.17
CA ALA A 114 1.54 -16.39 -7.14
C ALA A 114 2.14 -16.83 -5.80
N ALA A 115 3.10 -17.76 -5.82
CA ALA A 115 3.81 -18.17 -4.61
C ALA A 115 4.66 -17.04 -4.01
N GLY A 116 5.45 -16.35 -4.83
CA GLY A 116 6.32 -15.26 -4.38
C GLY A 116 5.53 -14.08 -3.79
N PHE A 117 4.50 -13.64 -4.50
CA PHE A 117 3.63 -12.56 -4.06
C PHE A 117 2.76 -12.96 -2.87
N GLY A 118 2.20 -14.17 -2.86
CA GLY A 118 1.42 -14.67 -1.72
C GLY A 118 2.24 -14.74 -0.44
N LEU A 119 3.49 -15.22 -0.51
CA LEU A 119 4.41 -15.22 0.63
C LEU A 119 4.79 -13.80 1.06
N ALA A 120 5.10 -12.92 0.11
CA ALA A 120 5.43 -11.52 0.39
C ALA A 120 4.25 -10.79 1.05
N TRP A 121 3.02 -11.00 0.57
CA TRP A 121 1.80 -10.44 1.12
C TRP A 121 1.54 -10.93 2.54
N TRP A 122 1.59 -12.24 2.75
CA TRP A 122 1.42 -12.83 4.08
C TRP A 122 2.45 -12.28 5.07
N TYR A 123 3.72 -12.17 4.66
CA TYR A 123 4.78 -11.57 5.48
C TYR A 123 4.51 -10.08 5.75
N ALA A 124 4.15 -9.30 4.73
CA ALA A 124 3.87 -7.87 4.86
C ALA A 124 2.72 -7.59 5.84
N VAL A 125 1.65 -8.39 5.78
CA VAL A 125 0.49 -8.24 6.67
C VAL A 125 0.82 -8.64 8.10
N THR A 126 1.43 -9.81 8.30
CA THR A 126 1.72 -10.36 9.63
C THR A 126 2.83 -9.57 10.33
N LYS A 127 4.03 -9.51 9.74
CA LYS A 127 5.19 -8.84 10.32
C LYS A 127 5.09 -7.33 10.29
N GLY A 128 4.50 -6.75 9.24
CA GLY A 128 4.22 -5.32 9.22
C GLY A 128 3.27 -4.91 10.35
N GLY A 129 2.24 -5.72 10.65
CA GLY A 129 1.31 -5.47 11.75
C GLY A 129 1.97 -5.56 13.13
N GLU A 130 2.86 -6.55 13.32
CA GLU A 130 3.65 -6.72 14.55
C GLU A 130 4.57 -5.51 14.79
N LEU A 131 5.34 -5.10 13.77
CA LEU A 131 6.24 -3.95 13.84
C LEU A 131 5.49 -2.65 14.12
N ASP A 132 4.34 -2.44 13.47
CA ASP A 132 3.51 -1.26 13.70
C ASP A 132 3.00 -1.19 15.14
N ARG A 133 2.68 -2.32 15.79
CA ARG A 133 2.26 -2.34 17.20
C ARG A 133 3.41 -1.93 18.12
N VAL A 134 4.60 -2.49 17.90
CA VAL A 134 5.80 -2.17 18.68
C VAL A 134 6.17 -0.71 18.52
N ASN A 135 6.18 -0.20 17.28
CA ASN A 135 6.51 1.20 17.01
C ASN A 135 5.50 2.17 17.63
N ARG A 136 4.21 1.85 17.63
CA ARG A 136 3.19 2.67 18.32
C ARG A 136 3.39 2.67 19.84
N ALA A 137 3.72 1.53 20.44
CA ALA A 137 3.99 1.45 21.87
C ALA A 137 5.21 2.29 22.27
N ARG A 138 6.31 2.20 21.50
CA ARG A 138 7.50 3.03 21.70
C ARG A 138 7.19 4.53 21.55
N ALA A 139 6.47 4.91 20.50
CA ALA A 139 6.08 6.31 20.28
C ALA A 139 5.20 6.87 21.42
N ALA A 140 4.31 6.04 21.99
CA ALA A 140 3.49 6.44 23.14
C ALA A 140 4.33 6.61 24.41
N ALA A 141 5.33 5.73 24.65
CA ALA A 141 6.25 5.85 25.77
C ALA A 141 7.12 7.13 25.66
N GLU A 142 7.68 7.41 24.47
CA GLU A 142 8.42 8.65 24.21
C GLU A 142 7.56 9.90 24.41
N ALA A 143 6.29 9.87 23.99
CA ALA A 143 5.38 10.98 24.18
C ALA A 143 5.08 11.25 25.67
N ARG A 144 4.96 10.19 26.49
CA ARG A 144 4.82 10.31 27.95
C ARG A 144 6.08 10.88 28.59
N TRP A 145 7.25 10.33 28.25
CA TRP A 145 8.54 10.82 28.74
C TRP A 145 8.76 12.31 28.44
N ARG A 146 8.47 12.76 27.21
CA ARG A 146 8.57 14.18 26.82
C ARG A 146 7.57 15.06 27.56
N ALA A 147 6.39 14.55 27.92
CA ALA A 147 5.41 15.31 28.71
C ALA A 147 5.86 15.46 30.17
N GLU A 148 6.57 14.47 30.70
CA GLU A 148 7.11 14.47 32.07
C GLU A 148 8.41 15.29 32.19
N HIS A 149 9.19 15.45 31.11
CA HIS A 149 10.47 16.18 31.08
C HIS A 149 10.49 17.33 30.06
N PRO A 150 9.67 18.39 30.24
CA PRO A 150 9.56 19.49 29.28
C PRO A 150 10.85 20.33 29.16
N GLU A 151 11.72 20.30 30.18
CA GLU A 151 12.97 21.07 30.25
C GLU A 151 14.09 20.52 29.36
N GLN A 152 13.98 19.25 28.90
CA GLN A 152 15.03 18.52 28.16
C GLN A 152 14.68 18.26 26.68
N ALA A 153 13.57 18.82 26.19
CA ALA A 153 13.06 18.65 24.83
C ALA A 153 13.42 19.83 23.92
#